data_AF-A0A937PJM0-F1
#
_entry.id   AF-A0A937PJM0-F1
#
_cell.length_a   1.000
_cell.length_b   1.000
_cell.length_c   1.000
_cell.angle_alpha   90.00
_cell.angle_beta   90.00
_cell.angle_gamma   90.00
#
_symmetry.space_group_name_H-M   'P 1'
#
loop_
_entity.id
_entity.type
_entity.pdbx_description
1 polymer ?
#
loop_
_entity_poly.entity_id
_entity_poly.type
_entity_poly.pdbx_seq_one_letter_code
_entity_poly.pdbx_strand_id
1 'polypeptide(L)'
;MAIRIRCQDCRKKISIDEAFAGGMCRCPYCKALVYVDEATGGGAKGSGVSRPSVPVSRPAAPGQAAEPVVHSAGPSANEPVDTEHVPMARPVKIQGIITIILLVLLVFRVGGGIAVALLYLPGGQNGDVPPPPDRKATITQVPESGPGVVDIQVTTPIIYVLDGGSGMRSAFDSARLVTMHSVESLGGEKYNVLVSDEAEDKLLSPDFVPGGKKGVVTLTTFLQAVRPMGASDIPRSLTAALAKK
;
A
#
# COMPACT_ATOMS: atom_id res chain seq x y z
N MET A 1 21.13 13.09 -21.35
CA MET A 1 20.29 14.32 -21.25
C MET A 1 19.02 13.99 -20.47
N ALA A 2 18.08 14.92 -20.25
CA ALA A 2 16.85 14.64 -19.50
C ALA A 2 15.62 14.54 -20.42
N ILE A 3 14.90 13.41 -20.36
CA ILE A 3 13.65 13.17 -21.10
C ILE A 3 12.48 13.67 -20.24
N ARG A 4 11.51 14.35 -20.87
CA ARG A 4 10.31 14.86 -20.21
C ARG A 4 9.09 14.05 -20.62
N ILE A 5 8.51 13.29 -19.70
CA ILE A 5 7.28 12.51 -19.93
C ILE A 5 6.15 12.95 -18.99
N ARG A 6 4.92 12.51 -19.25
CA ARG A 6 3.77 12.73 -18.35
C ARG A 6 3.34 11.41 -17.73
N CYS A 7 3.14 11.40 -16.41
CA CYS A 7 2.59 10.23 -15.74
C CYS A 7 1.15 9.96 -16.21
N GLN A 8 0.81 8.73 -16.58
CA GLN A 8 -0.51 8.39 -17.10
C GLN A 8 -1.62 8.56 -16.03
N ASP A 9 -1.31 8.29 -14.76
CA ASP A 9 -2.29 8.39 -13.67
C ASP A 9 -2.53 9.83 -13.22
N CYS A 10 -1.48 10.52 -12.76
CA CYS A 10 -1.62 11.86 -12.17
C CYS A 10 -1.42 13.01 -13.18
N ARG A 11 -1.05 12.71 -14.42
CA ARG A 11 -0.81 13.67 -15.54
C ARG A 11 0.28 14.72 -15.30
N LYS A 12 1.00 14.67 -14.16
CA LYS A 12 2.11 15.57 -13.86
C LYS A 12 3.31 15.26 -14.77
N LYS A 13 4.04 16.31 -15.15
CA LYS A 13 5.28 16.22 -15.94
C LYS A 13 6.41 15.74 -15.04
N ILE A 14 7.18 14.77 -15.52
CA ILE A 14 8.35 14.21 -14.84
C ILE A 14 9.56 14.33 -15.77
N SER A 15 10.71 14.64 -15.19
CA SER A 15 11.99 14.75 -15.89
C SER A 15 12.85 13.59 -15.42
N ILE A 16 13.31 12.76 -16.35
CA ILE A 16 14.04 11.52 -16.07
C ILE A 16 15.33 11.52 -16.87
N ASP A 17 16.39 10.94 -16.32
CA ASP A 17 17.63 10.72 -17.05
C ASP A 17 17.39 9.79 -18.26
N GLU A 18 18.03 10.10 -19.38
CA GLU A 18 17.99 9.32 -20.61
C GLU A 18 18.48 7.88 -20.44
N ALA A 19 19.29 7.60 -19.41
CA ALA A 19 19.67 6.23 -19.04
C ALA A 19 18.48 5.32 -18.69
N PHE A 20 17.28 5.87 -18.47
CA PHE A 20 16.05 5.13 -18.19
C PHE A 20 15.14 4.97 -19.42
N ALA A 21 15.56 5.39 -20.62
CA ALA A 21 14.81 5.15 -21.85
C ALA A 21 14.60 3.64 -22.08
N GLY A 22 13.36 3.23 -22.41
CA GLY A 22 12.96 1.82 -22.54
C GLY A 22 12.71 1.11 -21.20
N GLY A 23 12.86 1.82 -20.08
CA GLY A 23 12.68 1.29 -18.74
C GLY A 23 11.34 1.64 -18.08
N MET A 24 11.16 1.14 -16.85
CA MET A 24 10.06 1.49 -15.95
C MET A 24 10.59 2.42 -14.85
N CYS A 25 9.90 3.54 -14.62
CA CYS A 25 10.22 4.48 -13.54
C CYS A 25 9.03 4.64 -12.59
N ARG A 26 9.26 5.07 -11.35
CA ARG A 26 8.18 5.44 -10.42
C ARG A 26 7.93 6.93 -10.47
N CYS A 27 6.68 7.33 -10.65
CA CYS A 27 6.28 8.74 -10.59
C CYS A 27 6.57 9.31 -9.18
N PRO A 28 7.34 10.40 -9.05
CA PRO A 28 7.67 10.99 -7.75
C PRO A 28 6.45 11.60 -7.05
N TYR A 29 5.34 11.79 -7.76
CA TYR A 29 4.14 12.43 -7.22
C TYR A 29 3.08 11.42 -6.72
N CYS A 30 2.76 10.39 -7.51
CA CYS A 30 1.72 9.41 -7.18
C CYS A 30 2.24 7.98 -6.97
N LYS A 31 3.56 7.75 -7.13
CA LYS A 31 4.23 6.44 -7.00
C LYS A 31 3.83 5.37 -8.03
N ALA A 32 2.97 5.71 -8.98
CA ALA A 32 2.64 4.87 -10.12
C ALA A 32 3.88 4.46 -10.93
N LEU A 33 3.87 3.25 -11.49
CA LEU A 33 4.88 2.80 -12.44
C LEU A 33 4.55 3.37 -13.82
N VAL A 34 5.51 4.05 -14.44
CA VAL A 34 5.38 4.70 -15.74
C VAL A 34 6.46 4.16 -16.67
N TYR A 35 6.04 3.69 -17.84
CA TYR A 35 6.94 3.26 -18.90
C TYR A 35 7.54 4.49 -19.61
N VAL A 36 8.85 4.46 -19.88
CA VAL A 36 9.58 5.53 -20.58
C VAL A 36 9.85 5.08 -22.02
N ASP A 37 9.17 5.67 -23.00
CA ASP A 37 9.38 5.30 -24.40
C ASP A 37 10.77 5.68 -24.90
N GLU A 38 11.43 4.76 -25.59
CA GLU A 38 12.73 5.01 -26.26
C GLU A 38 12.63 6.11 -27.33
N ALA A 39 11.44 6.26 -27.93
CA ALA A 39 11.21 7.14 -29.08
C ALA A 39 11.12 8.64 -28.74
N THR A 40 11.00 9.02 -27.46
CA THR A 40 10.90 10.44 -27.08
C THR A 40 12.25 11.13 -26.85
N GLY A 41 13.35 10.36 -26.84
CA GLY A 41 14.71 10.89 -26.95
C GLY A 41 14.99 11.26 -28.41
N GLY A 42 14.78 12.54 -28.75
CA GLY A 42 14.94 13.02 -30.12
C GLY A 42 16.32 12.71 -30.70
N GLY A 43 16.36 11.77 -31.64
CA GLY A 43 17.18 11.81 -32.85
C GLY A 43 18.70 11.78 -32.69
N ALA A 44 19.25 10.57 -32.56
CA ALA A 44 20.39 10.17 -33.39
C ALA A 44 20.20 8.70 -33.79
N LYS A 45 20.18 8.43 -35.10
CA LYS A 45 20.27 7.07 -35.66
C LYS A 45 21.65 6.49 -35.29
N GLY A 46 21.81 6.09 -34.04
CA GLY A 46 22.99 5.39 -33.56
C GLY A 46 22.87 3.91 -33.90
N SER A 47 23.88 3.40 -34.60
CA SER A 47 24.05 2.01 -35.02
C SER A 47 23.53 1.00 -34.00
N GLY A 48 22.70 0.08 -34.47
CA GLY A 48 22.17 -1.02 -33.68
C GLY A 48 23.30 -1.80 -33.00
N VAL A 49 23.43 -1.61 -31.70
CA VAL A 49 24.09 -2.59 -30.84
C VAL A 49 23.11 -3.76 -30.76
N SER A 50 23.38 -4.77 -31.58
CA SER A 50 22.68 -6.05 -31.57
C SER A 50 22.59 -6.55 -30.14
N ARG A 51 21.36 -6.57 -29.61
CA ARG A 51 21.04 -7.23 -28.34
C ARG A 51 21.57 -8.66 -28.41
N PRO A 52 22.42 -9.11 -27.47
CA PRO A 52 22.87 -10.50 -27.44
C PRO A 52 21.64 -11.41 -27.36
N SER A 53 21.48 -12.29 -28.35
CA SER A 53 20.35 -13.22 -28.49
C SER A 53 20.37 -14.38 -27.50
N VAL A 54 21.25 -14.32 -26.49
CA VAL A 54 21.43 -15.41 -25.53
C VAL A 54 21.15 -14.87 -24.13
N PRO A 55 20.14 -15.39 -23.41
CA PRO A 55 19.93 -15.05 -22.02
C PRO A 55 21.17 -15.47 -21.24
N VAL A 56 21.85 -14.49 -20.63
CA VAL A 56 22.96 -14.74 -19.71
C VAL A 56 22.40 -15.59 -18.57
N SER A 57 22.92 -16.82 -18.48
CA SER A 57 22.54 -17.81 -17.49
C SER A 57 22.55 -17.21 -16.09
N ARG A 58 21.43 -17.36 -15.39
CA ARG A 58 21.28 -17.01 -13.97
C ARG A 58 22.44 -17.65 -13.19
N PRO A 59 23.21 -16.87 -12.39
CA PRO A 59 24.25 -17.43 -11.54
C PRO A 59 23.67 -18.52 -10.64
N ALA A 60 24.29 -19.70 -10.66
CA ALA A 60 24.02 -20.75 -9.70
C ALA A 60 24.28 -20.21 -8.28
N ALA A 61 23.56 -20.77 -7.31
CA ALA A 61 23.44 -20.33 -5.92
C ALA A 61 24.71 -19.71 -5.27
N PRO A 62 24.54 -18.75 -4.34
CA PRO A 62 25.66 -18.15 -3.62
C PRO A 62 26.40 -19.23 -2.80
N GLY A 63 27.63 -19.55 -3.19
CA GLY A 63 28.49 -20.48 -2.45
C GLY A 63 29.56 -21.23 -3.25
N GLN A 64 29.54 -21.22 -4.58
CA GLN A 64 30.63 -21.84 -5.36
C GLN A 64 31.71 -20.81 -5.70
N ALA A 65 32.91 -21.02 -5.17
CA ALA A 65 34.12 -20.32 -5.54
C ALA A 65 34.39 -20.55 -7.04
N ALA A 66 34.23 -19.51 -7.85
CA ALA A 66 34.58 -19.53 -9.26
C ALA A 66 36.09 -19.44 -9.41
N GLU A 67 36.68 -20.45 -10.07
CA GLU A 67 38.07 -20.41 -10.53
C GLU A 67 38.26 -19.30 -11.57
N PRO A 68 39.44 -18.65 -11.62
CA PRO A 68 39.70 -17.53 -12.52
C PRO A 68 39.84 -18.02 -13.96
N VAL A 69 38.85 -17.68 -14.80
CA VAL A 69 38.94 -17.84 -16.26
C VAL A 69 39.82 -16.70 -16.80
N VAL A 70 41.02 -17.07 -17.22
CA VAL A 70 41.97 -16.23 -17.94
C VAL A 70 41.44 -15.99 -19.36
N HIS A 71 40.86 -14.82 -19.60
CA HIS A 71 40.57 -14.35 -20.96
C HIS A 71 41.74 -13.53 -21.49
N SER A 72 42.43 -14.12 -22.46
CA SER A 72 43.52 -13.53 -23.22
C SER A 72 43.07 -12.31 -24.03
N ALA A 73 43.94 -11.31 -24.01
CA ALA A 73 43.80 -10.00 -24.63
C ALA A 73 43.84 -10.05 -26.17
N GLY A 74 43.08 -9.16 -26.81
CA GLY A 74 43.34 -8.63 -28.14
C GLY A 74 43.46 -7.10 -28.06
N PRO A 75 44.44 -6.46 -28.73
CA PRO A 75 44.66 -5.03 -28.65
C PRO A 75 43.81 -4.30 -29.70
N SER A 76 42.96 -3.37 -29.26
CA SER A 76 42.37 -2.35 -30.13
C SER A 76 42.82 -0.98 -29.63
N ALA A 77 43.62 -0.33 -30.47
CA ALA A 77 44.16 1.01 -30.27
C ALA A 77 43.10 2.09 -30.54
N ASN A 78 43.38 3.30 -30.01
CA ASN A 78 42.68 4.59 -30.14
C ASN A 78 41.56 4.76 -29.10
N GLU A 79 41.52 5.76 -28.22
CA GLU A 79 42.12 7.10 -28.13
C GLU A 79 42.01 7.54 -26.64
N PRO A 80 42.89 8.41 -26.12
CA PRO A 80 42.79 8.91 -24.74
C PRO A 80 41.71 10.00 -24.66
N VAL A 81 40.51 9.64 -24.21
CA VAL A 81 39.53 10.62 -23.74
C VAL A 81 39.99 11.11 -22.37
N ASP A 82 40.36 12.38 -22.30
CA ASP A 82 40.66 13.10 -21.07
C ASP A 82 39.49 12.93 -20.09
N THR A 83 39.70 12.02 -19.13
CA THR A 83 38.81 11.81 -18.01
C THR A 83 39.14 12.87 -16.99
N GLU A 84 38.39 13.98 -17.06
CA GLU A 84 38.36 15.01 -16.04
C GLU A 84 38.17 14.34 -14.68
N HIS A 85 39.23 14.35 -13.89
CA HIS A 85 39.36 13.62 -12.63
C HIS A 85 38.46 14.29 -11.59
N VAL A 86 37.18 13.91 -11.57
CA VAL A 86 36.25 14.36 -10.53
C VAL A 86 36.74 13.79 -9.20
N PRO A 87 37.15 14.63 -8.23
CA PRO A 87 37.62 14.14 -6.94
C PRO A 87 36.45 13.45 -6.24
N MET A 88 36.49 12.13 -6.19
CA MET A 88 35.54 11.34 -5.40
C MET A 88 35.74 11.68 -3.92
N ALA A 89 34.89 12.56 -3.41
CA ALA A 89 34.78 12.84 -1.99
C ALA A 89 34.44 11.52 -1.27
N ARG A 90 35.40 11.01 -0.50
CA ARG A 90 35.31 9.75 0.27
C ARG A 90 33.99 9.72 1.06
N PRO A 91 32.99 8.90 0.69
CA PRO A 91 31.62 8.97 1.23
C PRO A 91 31.49 8.53 2.70
N VAL A 92 32.57 8.05 3.31
CA VAL A 92 32.59 7.53 4.68
C VAL A 92 32.28 8.57 5.77
N LYS A 93 32.50 9.87 5.53
CA LYS A 93 32.21 10.90 6.55
C LYS A 93 30.72 11.25 6.66
N ILE A 94 29.98 11.19 5.54
CA ILE A 94 28.56 11.56 5.52
C ILE A 94 27.71 10.44 6.14
N GLN A 95 28.09 9.18 5.91
CA GLN A 95 27.39 8.03 6.49
C GLN A 95 27.41 8.07 8.02
N GLY A 96 28.52 8.46 8.65
CA GLY A 96 28.65 8.58 10.11
C GLY A 96 27.73 9.65 10.71
N ILE A 97 27.54 10.78 10.04
CA ILE A 97 26.66 11.85 10.52
C ILE A 97 25.19 11.39 10.49
N ILE A 98 24.78 10.71 9.42
CA ILE A 98 23.41 10.21 9.27
C ILE A 98 23.09 9.16 10.34
N THR A 99 24.01 8.25 10.66
CA THR A 99 23.80 7.26 11.74
C THR A 99 23.68 7.92 13.11
N ILE A 100 24.48 8.94 13.41
CA ILE A 100 24.38 9.67 14.68
C ILE A 100 23.02 10.36 14.80
N ILE A 101 22.54 11.04 13.75
CA ILE A 101 21.23 11.71 13.76
C ILE A 101 20.09 10.70 13.96
N LEU A 102 20.12 9.56 13.25
CA LEU A 102 19.11 8.50 13.42
C LEU A 102 19.12 7.90 14.82
N LEU A 103 20.30 7.72 15.41
CA LEU A 103 20.45 7.18 16.76
C LEU A 103 19.89 8.15 17.81
N VAL A 104 20.15 9.45 17.68
CA VAL A 104 19.57 10.49 18.56
C VAL A 104 18.04 10.53 18.46
N LEU A 105 17.48 10.47 17.24
CA LEU A 105 16.03 10.42 17.04
C LEU A 105 15.40 9.17 17.64
N LEU A 106 16.07 8.02 17.55
CA LEU A 106 15.61 6.77 18.15
C LEU A 106 15.59 6.88 19.68
N VAL A 107 16.66 7.40 20.29
CA VAL A 107 16.72 7.65 21.74
C VAL A 107 15.62 8.61 22.19
N PHE A 108 15.35 9.67 21.42
CA PHE A 108 14.25 10.60 21.72
C PHE A 108 12.87 9.95 21.62
N ARG A 109 12.64 9.09 20.63
CA ARG A 109 11.34 8.38 20.49
C ARG A 109 11.12 7.37 21.59
N VAL A 110 12.14 6.59 21.94
CA VAL A 110 12.05 5.57 23.00
C VAL A 110 11.96 6.25 24.37
N GLY A 111 12.85 7.19 24.66
CA GLY A 111 12.85 7.94 25.93
C GLY A 111 11.60 8.80 26.10
N GLY A 112 11.19 9.53 25.06
CA GLY A 112 9.96 10.32 25.05
C GLY A 112 8.71 9.44 25.19
N GLY A 113 8.68 8.29 24.51
CA GLY A 113 7.60 7.32 24.66
C GLY A 113 7.48 6.78 26.08
N ILE A 114 8.61 6.45 26.73
CA ILE A 114 8.65 6.01 28.13
C ILE A 114 8.21 7.14 29.07
N ALA A 115 8.70 8.37 28.87
CA ALA A 115 8.32 9.50 29.71
C ALA A 115 6.83 9.82 29.60
N VAL A 116 6.27 9.81 28.39
CA VAL A 116 4.83 9.96 28.16
C VAL A 116 4.07 8.80 28.78
N ALA A 117 4.52 7.55 28.60
CA ALA A 117 3.89 6.41 29.23
C ALA A 117 3.90 6.53 30.76
N LEU A 118 4.98 6.96 31.39
CA LEU A 118 5.05 7.16 32.84
C LEU A 118 4.19 8.34 33.33
N LEU A 119 4.02 9.38 32.52
CA LEU A 119 3.16 10.53 32.84
C LEU A 119 1.68 10.22 32.61
N TYR A 120 1.35 9.36 31.64
CA TYR A 120 -0.03 9.10 31.21
C TYR A 120 -0.57 7.73 31.63
N LEU A 121 0.27 6.78 32.04
CA LEU A 121 -0.18 5.61 32.78
C LEU A 121 -0.51 6.10 34.18
N PRO A 122 -1.80 6.22 34.54
CA PRO A 122 -2.17 6.63 35.88
C PRO A 122 -1.63 5.57 36.80
N GLY A 123 -0.65 5.94 37.64
CA GLY A 123 -0.29 5.12 38.79
C GLY A 123 -1.59 4.79 39.50
N GLY A 124 -1.88 3.49 39.63
CA GLY A 124 -3.10 2.98 40.23
C GLY A 124 -3.24 3.48 41.67
N GLN A 125 -3.77 4.68 41.82
CA GLN A 125 -4.37 5.15 43.03
C GLN A 125 -5.82 4.68 42.95
N ASN A 126 -6.20 3.81 43.88
CA ASN A 126 -7.58 3.53 44.26
C ASN A 126 -8.21 4.78 44.91
N GLY A 127 -8.08 5.93 44.26
CA GLY A 127 -8.61 7.21 44.68
C GLY A 127 -9.80 7.54 43.81
N ASP A 128 -10.92 7.82 44.47
CA ASP A 128 -12.22 8.14 43.89
C ASP A 128 -12.11 8.96 42.60
N VAL A 129 -12.40 8.29 41.49
CA VAL A 129 -12.60 8.95 40.20
C VAL A 129 -13.78 9.89 40.41
N PRO A 130 -13.59 11.23 40.33
CA PRO A 130 -14.71 12.14 40.35
C PRO A 130 -15.65 11.70 39.22
N PRO A 131 -16.96 11.55 39.50
CA PRO A 131 -17.89 11.04 38.51
C PRO A 131 -17.70 11.86 37.24
N PRO A 132 -17.59 11.19 36.07
CA PRO A 132 -17.39 11.89 34.81
C PRO A 132 -18.43 13.02 34.74
N PRO A 133 -18.03 14.24 34.36
CA PRO A 133 -18.96 15.36 34.25
C PRO A 133 -20.13 14.84 33.45
N ASP A 134 -21.33 15.03 34.00
CA ASP A 134 -22.61 14.52 33.56
C ASP A 134 -22.81 14.90 32.09
N ARG A 135 -22.14 14.13 31.24
CA ARG A 135 -22.18 14.24 29.81
C ARG A 135 -23.51 13.60 29.57
N LYS A 136 -24.54 14.44 29.63
CA LYS A 136 -25.82 14.20 28.97
C LYS A 136 -25.39 13.80 27.57
N ALA A 137 -25.24 12.49 27.39
CA ALA A 137 -25.07 11.89 26.11
C ALA A 137 -26.31 12.42 25.41
N THR A 138 -26.11 13.38 24.52
CA THR A 138 -27.12 13.68 23.52
C THR A 138 -27.33 12.33 22.90
N ILE A 139 -28.41 11.66 23.33
CA ILE A 139 -28.88 10.43 22.76
C ILE A 139 -29.17 10.87 21.35
N THR A 140 -28.21 10.65 20.45
CA THR A 140 -28.42 10.79 19.02
C THR A 140 -29.62 9.90 18.78
N GLN A 141 -30.76 10.54 18.54
CA GLN A 141 -32.03 9.85 18.41
C GLN A 141 -31.79 8.73 17.41
N VAL A 142 -32.07 7.49 17.83
CA VAL A 142 -32.07 6.36 16.92
C VAL A 142 -33.03 6.77 15.80
N PRO A 143 -32.54 6.97 14.56
CA PRO A 143 -33.39 7.45 13.49
C PRO A 143 -34.56 6.47 13.35
N GLU A 144 -35.80 6.97 13.42
CA GLU A 144 -37.01 6.15 13.23
C GLU A 144 -37.02 5.47 11.85
N SER A 145 -36.23 5.99 10.92
CA SER A 145 -36.14 5.56 9.52
C SER A 145 -34.83 4.81 9.23
N GLY A 146 -34.76 3.56 9.69
CA GLY A 146 -33.84 2.54 9.17
C GLY A 146 -32.33 2.77 9.40
N PRO A 147 -31.49 1.86 8.88
CA PRO A 147 -30.03 1.99 8.96
C PRO A 147 -29.55 3.21 8.18
N GLY A 148 -28.95 4.16 8.89
CA GLY A 148 -28.35 5.35 8.31
C GLY A 148 -26.83 5.34 8.46
N VAL A 149 -26.10 5.77 7.43
CA VAL A 149 -24.67 6.06 7.51
C VAL A 149 -24.49 7.53 7.20
N VAL A 150 -24.11 8.34 8.19
CA VAL A 150 -23.82 9.78 8.02
C VAL A 150 -24.97 10.50 7.29
N ASP A 151 -26.18 10.44 7.86
CA ASP A 151 -27.43 11.04 7.34
C ASP A 151 -27.95 10.47 6.00
N ILE A 152 -27.29 9.46 5.43
CA ILE A 152 -27.79 8.75 4.25
C ILE A 152 -28.68 7.60 4.70
N GLN A 153 -29.98 7.68 4.43
CA GLN A 153 -30.89 6.55 4.58
C GLN A 153 -30.57 5.50 3.52
N VAL A 154 -30.30 4.27 3.97
CA VAL A 154 -30.00 3.16 3.07
C VAL A 154 -31.23 2.26 2.98
N THR A 155 -31.75 2.05 1.77
CA THR A 155 -32.83 1.09 1.53
C THR A 155 -32.27 -0.32 1.42
N THR A 156 -32.94 -1.27 2.07
CA THR A 156 -32.58 -2.68 2.04
C THR A 156 -33.12 -3.34 0.77
N PRO A 157 -32.44 -4.39 0.24
CA PRO A 157 -31.28 -5.07 0.81
C PRO A 157 -29.94 -4.35 0.59
N ILE A 158 -29.00 -4.50 1.53
CA ILE A 158 -27.68 -3.81 1.50
C ILE A 158 -26.57 -4.79 1.13
N ILE A 159 -25.64 -4.40 0.26
CA ILE A 159 -24.40 -5.14 0.01
C ILE A 159 -23.22 -4.29 0.47
N TYR A 160 -22.47 -4.77 1.46
CA TYR A 160 -21.22 -4.14 1.88
C TYR A 160 -20.07 -4.66 1.01
N VAL A 161 -19.33 -3.75 0.38
CA VAL A 161 -18.12 -4.08 -0.37
C VAL A 161 -16.91 -3.66 0.48
N LEU A 162 -16.10 -4.63 0.90
CA LEU A 162 -14.90 -4.40 1.70
C LEU A 162 -13.65 -4.58 0.84
N ASP A 163 -12.69 -3.68 1.01
CA ASP A 163 -11.37 -3.79 0.39
C ASP A 163 -10.52 -4.80 1.16
N GLY A 164 -10.25 -5.95 0.54
CA GLY A 164 -9.38 -7.02 1.04
C GLY A 164 -7.93 -6.91 0.58
N GLY A 165 -7.52 -5.80 -0.03
CA GLY A 165 -6.15 -5.56 -0.45
C GLY A 165 -5.18 -5.47 0.72
N SER A 166 -3.92 -5.83 0.48
CA SER A 166 -2.86 -5.80 1.49
C SER A 166 -2.60 -4.40 2.10
N GLY A 167 -2.93 -3.33 1.36
CA GLY A 167 -2.87 -1.95 1.86
C GLY A 167 -3.86 -1.66 2.99
N MET A 168 -4.94 -2.45 3.10
CA MET A 168 -5.98 -2.30 4.12
C MET A 168 -5.71 -3.07 5.40
N ARG A 169 -4.63 -3.84 5.54
CA ARG A 169 -4.39 -4.70 6.72
C ARG A 169 -4.58 -4.00 8.07
N SER A 170 -4.13 -2.77 8.22
CA SER A 170 -4.28 -2.01 9.48
C SER A 170 -5.68 -1.42 9.68
N ALA A 171 -6.45 -1.22 8.61
CA ALA A 171 -7.79 -0.63 8.64
C ALA A 171 -8.90 -1.69 8.52
N PHE A 172 -8.57 -2.91 8.11
CA PHE A 172 -9.55 -3.97 7.82
C PHE A 172 -10.32 -4.39 9.06
N ASP A 173 -9.66 -4.45 10.23
CA ASP A 173 -10.34 -4.75 11.50
C ASP A 173 -11.35 -3.66 11.88
N SER A 174 -11.03 -2.40 11.59
CA SER A 174 -11.96 -1.28 11.80
C SER A 174 -13.14 -1.35 10.84
N ALA A 175 -12.88 -1.62 9.56
CA ALA A 175 -13.93 -1.81 8.56
C ALA A 175 -14.86 -2.96 8.96
N ARG A 176 -14.31 -4.10 9.38
CA ARG A 176 -15.05 -5.24 9.92
C ARG A 176 -15.95 -4.84 11.09
N LEU A 177 -15.41 -4.13 12.08
CA LEU A 177 -16.17 -3.72 13.26
C LEU A 177 -17.35 -2.80 12.88
N VAL A 178 -17.11 -1.83 12.01
CA VAL A 178 -18.16 -0.92 11.52
C VAL A 178 -19.23 -1.68 10.74
N THR A 179 -18.85 -2.61 9.87
CA THR A 179 -19.80 -3.47 9.15
C THR A 179 -20.63 -4.33 10.11
N MET A 180 -20.01 -4.89 11.15
CA MET A 180 -20.73 -5.68 12.16
C MET A 180 -21.77 -4.85 12.90
N HIS A 181 -21.44 -3.63 13.34
CA HIS A 181 -22.41 -2.73 13.97
C HIS A 181 -23.53 -2.31 13.01
N SER A 182 -23.18 -2.04 11.75
CA SER A 182 -24.18 -1.71 10.72
C SER A 182 -25.13 -2.88 10.50
N VAL A 183 -24.62 -4.10 10.37
CA VAL A 183 -25.43 -5.32 10.24
C VAL A 183 -26.31 -5.58 11.48
N GLU A 184 -25.79 -5.32 12.67
CA GLU A 184 -26.59 -5.42 13.90
C GLU A 184 -27.78 -4.44 13.88
N SER A 185 -27.55 -3.21 13.42
CA SER A 185 -28.59 -2.16 13.34
C SER A 185 -29.71 -2.47 12.33
N LEU A 186 -29.49 -3.41 11.40
CA LEU A 186 -30.50 -3.85 10.45
C LEU A 186 -31.65 -4.64 11.09
N GLY A 187 -31.46 -5.17 12.30
CA GLY A 187 -32.48 -5.96 13.00
C GLY A 187 -32.82 -7.28 12.30
N GLY A 188 -33.70 -7.26 11.30
CA GLY A 188 -34.07 -8.41 10.47
C GLY A 188 -33.94 -8.17 8.97
N GLU A 189 -33.59 -6.95 8.56
CA GLU A 189 -33.47 -6.58 7.16
C GLU A 189 -32.34 -7.34 6.46
N LYS A 190 -32.48 -7.50 5.15
CA LYS A 190 -31.59 -8.34 4.33
C LYS A 190 -30.27 -7.63 4.01
N TYR A 191 -29.16 -8.36 4.09
CA TYR A 191 -27.85 -7.87 3.69
C TYR A 191 -26.97 -8.95 3.06
N ASN A 192 -25.87 -8.52 2.45
CA ASN A 192 -24.78 -9.38 2.01
C ASN A 192 -23.44 -8.66 2.16
N VAL A 193 -22.33 -9.39 2.14
CA VAL A 193 -20.97 -8.82 2.20
C VAL A 193 -20.12 -9.45 1.12
N LEU A 194 -19.39 -8.62 0.40
CA LEU A 194 -18.43 -9.00 -0.62
C LEU A 194 -17.08 -8.39 -0.24
N VAL A 195 -16.04 -9.21 -0.16
CA VAL A 195 -14.66 -8.74 0.05
C VAL A 195 -13.91 -8.83 -1.27
N SER A 196 -13.40 -7.68 -1.73
CA SER A 196 -12.59 -7.57 -2.94
C SER A 196 -11.19 -8.12 -2.68
N ASP A 197 -10.77 -9.09 -3.48
CA ASP A 197 -9.44 -9.71 -3.43
C ASP A 197 -8.87 -9.74 -4.86
N GLU A 198 -7.55 -9.81 -5.01
CA GLU A 198 -6.89 -9.82 -6.32
C GLU A 198 -7.35 -11.03 -7.16
N ALA A 199 -7.37 -12.20 -6.52
CA ALA A 199 -7.68 -13.45 -7.20
C ALA A 199 -9.18 -13.60 -7.48
N GLU A 200 -10.02 -13.45 -6.45
CA GLU A 200 -11.46 -13.69 -6.55
C GLU A 200 -12.22 -13.01 -5.41
N ASP A 201 -13.35 -12.39 -5.73
CA ASP A 201 -14.20 -11.74 -4.74
C ASP A 201 -14.85 -12.79 -3.81
N LYS A 202 -14.68 -12.58 -2.51
CA LYS A 202 -15.24 -13.49 -1.50
C LYS A 202 -16.61 -12.99 -1.09
N LEU A 203 -17.63 -13.78 -1.37
CA LEU A 203 -19.02 -13.46 -1.07
C LEU A 203 -19.48 -14.22 0.18
N LEU A 204 -20.17 -13.53 1.10
CA LEU A 204 -20.67 -14.12 2.34
C LEU A 204 -21.63 -15.28 2.11
N SER A 205 -22.57 -15.11 1.18
CA SER A 205 -23.60 -16.10 0.86
C SER A 205 -24.14 -15.85 -0.55
N PRO A 206 -24.52 -16.89 -1.32
CA PRO A 206 -25.24 -16.73 -2.59
C PRO A 206 -26.52 -15.90 -2.44
N ASP A 207 -27.26 -16.09 -1.35
CA ASP A 207 -28.47 -15.35 -1.03
C ASP A 207 -28.23 -14.24 0.00
N PHE A 208 -29.13 -13.26 0.05
CA PHE A 208 -29.15 -12.28 1.14
C PHE A 208 -29.48 -12.94 2.48
N VAL A 209 -28.74 -12.57 3.50
CA VAL A 209 -28.90 -13.06 4.88
C VAL A 209 -29.63 -12.03 5.73
N PRO A 210 -30.41 -12.45 6.75
CA PRO A 210 -31.06 -11.52 7.67
C PRO A 210 -30.02 -10.86 8.58
N GLY A 211 -30.19 -9.57 8.83
CA GLY A 211 -29.38 -8.76 9.73
C GLY A 211 -29.56 -9.07 11.23
N GLY A 212 -29.22 -8.09 12.05
CA GLY A 212 -29.30 -8.19 13.51
C GLY A 212 -28.27 -9.15 14.09
N LYS A 213 -28.51 -9.60 15.32
CA LYS A 213 -27.58 -10.47 16.07
C LYS A 213 -27.23 -11.76 15.34
N LYS A 214 -28.22 -12.40 14.69
CA LYS A 214 -28.00 -13.61 13.88
C LYS A 214 -27.10 -13.30 12.68
N GLY A 215 -27.37 -12.21 11.98
CA GLY A 215 -26.52 -11.71 10.91
C GLY A 215 -25.07 -11.48 11.36
N VAL A 216 -24.87 -10.83 12.50
CA VAL A 216 -23.53 -10.57 13.05
C VAL A 216 -22.73 -11.85 13.30
N VAL A 217 -23.37 -12.92 13.81
CA VAL A 217 -22.68 -14.22 14.00
C VAL A 217 -22.23 -14.78 12.65
N THR A 218 -23.11 -14.82 11.65
CA THR A 218 -22.76 -15.30 10.30
C THR A 218 -21.62 -14.48 9.68
N LEU A 219 -21.70 -13.15 9.79
CA LEU A 219 -20.67 -12.24 9.29
C LEU A 219 -19.32 -12.43 10.00
N THR A 220 -19.34 -12.64 11.32
CA THR A 220 -18.13 -12.86 12.12
C THR A 220 -17.36 -14.08 11.63
N THR A 221 -18.07 -15.19 11.44
CA THR A 221 -17.48 -16.44 10.95
C THR A 221 -16.88 -16.26 9.56
N PHE A 222 -17.60 -15.58 8.67
CA PHE A 222 -17.10 -15.28 7.32
C PHE A 222 -15.85 -14.40 7.35
N LEU A 223 -15.87 -13.27 8.06
CA LEU A 223 -14.74 -12.34 8.09
C LEU A 223 -13.52 -12.88 8.85
N GLN A 224 -13.68 -13.85 9.75
CA GLN A 224 -12.55 -14.56 10.37
C GLN A 224 -11.78 -15.43 9.36
N ALA A 225 -12.46 -15.94 8.32
CA ALA A 225 -11.83 -16.73 7.27
C ALA A 225 -11.13 -15.86 6.21
N VAL A 226 -11.43 -14.56 6.18
CA VAL A 226 -10.85 -13.62 5.21
C VAL A 226 -9.56 -13.01 5.76
N ARG A 227 -8.48 -13.08 4.96
CA ARG A 227 -7.22 -12.39 5.24
C ARG A 227 -6.93 -11.37 4.14
N PRO A 228 -6.69 -10.09 4.47
CA PRO A 228 -6.34 -9.09 3.47
C PRO A 228 -4.97 -9.36 2.84
N MET A 229 -4.96 -9.66 1.54
CA MET A 229 -3.77 -10.02 0.77
C MET A 229 -3.88 -9.49 -0.66
N GLY A 230 -2.74 -9.38 -1.35
CA GLY A 230 -2.72 -8.96 -2.75
C GLY A 230 -3.17 -7.51 -2.99
N ALA A 231 -3.54 -7.22 -4.22
CA ALA A 231 -4.30 -6.05 -4.62
C ALA A 231 -5.81 -6.27 -4.44
N SER A 232 -6.60 -5.25 -4.70
CA SER A 232 -8.07 -5.31 -4.70
C SER A 232 -8.59 -4.71 -6.01
N ASP A 233 -9.61 -5.31 -6.61
CA ASP A 233 -10.30 -4.78 -7.78
C ASP A 233 -11.71 -4.29 -7.39
N ILE A 234 -11.76 -3.12 -6.77
CA ILE A 234 -13.00 -2.50 -6.30
C ILE A 234 -14.02 -2.28 -7.43
N PRO A 235 -13.64 -1.79 -8.64
CA PRO A 235 -14.58 -1.70 -9.75
C PRO A 235 -15.24 -3.03 -10.12
N ARG A 236 -14.49 -4.13 -10.19
CA ARG A 236 -15.03 -5.47 -10.46
C ARG A 236 -15.99 -5.89 -9.35
N SER A 237 -15.58 -5.73 -8.10
CA SER A 237 -16.39 -6.06 -6.92
C SER A 237 -17.68 -5.26 -6.82
N LEU A 238 -17.65 -3.98 -7.17
CA LEU A 238 -18.85 -3.15 -7.22
C LEU A 238 -19.79 -3.60 -8.34
N THR A 239 -19.26 -3.97 -9.50
CA THR A 239 -20.05 -4.53 -10.60
C THR A 239 -20.72 -5.84 -10.19
N ALA A 240 -19.98 -6.73 -9.52
CA ALA A 240 -20.52 -7.98 -8.99
C ALA A 240 -21.61 -7.76 -7.93
N ALA A 241 -21.42 -6.78 -7.04
CA ALA A 241 -22.43 -6.39 -6.06
C ALA A 241 -23.71 -5.86 -6.73
N LEU A 242 -23.58 -4.99 -7.74
CA LEU A 242 -24.72 -4.41 -8.46
C LEU A 242 -25.48 -5.43 -9.30
N ALA A 243 -24.83 -6.50 -9.75
CA ALA A 243 -25.47 -7.60 -10.48
C ALA A 243 -26.39 -8.47 -9.59
N LYS A 244 -26.29 -8.34 -8.27
CA LYS A 244 -27.02 -9.15 -7.27
C LYS A 244 -28.35 -8.53 -6.83
N LYS A 245 -28.88 -7.57 -7.60
CA LYS A 245 -30.16 -6.94 -7.32
C LYS A 245 -31.33 -7.91 -7.37
#